data_AF-A0A7J7L0F8-F1
#
_entry.id   AF-A0A7J7L0F8-F1
#
_cell.length_a   1.000
_cell.length_b   1.000
_cell.length_c   1.000
_cell.angle_alpha   90.00
_cell.angle_beta   90.00
_cell.angle_gamma   90.00
#
_symmetry.space_group_name_H-M   'P 1'
#
loop_
_entity.id
_entity.type
_entity.pdbx_description
1 polymer ?
#
loop_
_entity_poly.entity_id
_entity_poly.type
_entity_poly.pdbx_seq_one_letter_code
_entity_poly.pdbx_strand_id
1 'polypeptide(L)'
;MKVAESLGHVVLGWRSVPTNNTGLGKSALQTEPVVEQVFLTPTPQSKADFEQQMYILRRVSMVAIRAALNLQHGGVKDFYICSLSSRTVVYKGQLKPDQLKPYYYADLGSERFSSYMAMVNISPTSSLFNSQTPYNTKLQVEVTGNGHVFDAGLDAMGELARNFNMEYTMLQKLDAVLLPWPLLDEIFKFGGGKGIEIGQGRLGYLRCFVHSRFSTNTFPSWDRSQPMRVLGHNGEINTLRGNVNWMKAREGLLKCNNLGLSKNEMKKLLPIVDASSSDSGSFDGVLELLVRAGRSLPEAMMMMIPEAWQNDENMDPDRKALYEYFSALMEPWDGPALISFTDGRYLGATLDRNGLRPGRFYVTHSGRVIMASEVGVVDIPPEDVSRKGRLNPGMMLLVDFDKHIVVDDEALKKQYSLARPYGDWLKRQK
;
A
#
# COMPACT_ATOMS: atom_id res chain seq x y z
N MET A 1 22.54 -0.07 3.75
CA MET A 1 23.95 0.24 3.44
C MET A 1 24.26 -0.32 2.05
N LYS A 2 25.52 -0.61 1.65
CA LYS A 2 26.00 -1.21 0.37
C LYS A 2 25.13 -1.02 -0.88
N VAL A 3 23.99 -1.70 -1.01
CA VAL A 3 23.07 -1.54 -2.15
C VAL A 3 22.53 -0.11 -2.26
N ALA A 4 22.19 0.54 -1.14
CA ALA A 4 21.77 1.94 -1.09
C ALA A 4 22.88 2.89 -1.56
N GLU A 5 24.09 2.74 -1.01
CA GLU A 5 25.29 3.49 -1.44
C GLU A 5 25.57 3.31 -2.94
N SER A 6 25.45 2.08 -3.46
CA SER A 6 25.67 1.78 -4.89
C SER A 6 24.61 2.34 -5.85
N LEU A 7 23.53 2.90 -5.30
CA LEU A 7 22.48 3.63 -6.01
C LEU A 7 22.46 5.13 -5.63
N GLY A 8 23.46 5.60 -4.87
CA GLY A 8 23.60 7.00 -4.45
C GLY A 8 22.67 7.45 -3.31
N HIS A 9 21.99 6.53 -2.63
CA HIS A 9 21.17 6.84 -1.46
C HIS A 9 22.01 6.91 -0.18
N VAL A 10 21.83 7.96 0.61
CA VAL A 10 22.40 8.05 1.96
C VAL A 10 21.49 7.32 2.94
N VAL A 11 22.08 6.47 3.78
CA VAL A 11 21.38 5.85 4.92
C VAL A 11 21.55 6.76 6.13
N LEU A 12 20.45 7.35 6.59
CA LEU A 12 20.44 8.25 7.75
C LEU A 12 20.53 7.49 9.08
N GLY A 13 19.97 6.27 9.12
CA GLY A 13 20.00 5.42 10.31
C GLY A 13 19.08 4.21 10.20
N TRP A 14 19.13 3.37 11.23
CA TRP A 14 18.22 2.24 11.43
C TRP A 14 17.55 2.38 12.80
N ARG A 15 16.30 1.93 12.90
CA ARG A 15 15.52 1.85 14.13
C ARG A 15 14.97 0.44 14.23
N SER A 16 15.46 -0.34 15.18
CA SER A 16 14.80 -1.58 15.59
C SER A 16 13.43 -1.22 16.18
N VAL A 17 12.36 -1.84 15.67
CA VAL A 17 10.98 -1.50 16.03
C VAL A 17 10.63 -2.21 17.35
N PRO A 18 10.18 -1.51 18.40
CA PRO A 18 9.79 -2.17 19.64
C PRO A 18 8.55 -3.04 19.44
N THR A 19 8.68 -4.34 19.71
CA THR A 19 7.61 -5.33 19.62
C THR A 19 7.31 -5.96 20.97
N ASN A 20 6.08 -6.46 21.14
CA ASN A 20 5.65 -7.21 22.32
C ASN A 20 5.07 -8.57 21.89
N ASN A 21 5.88 -9.61 21.99
CA ASN A 21 5.55 -10.95 21.51
C ASN A 21 4.87 -11.87 22.54
N THR A 22 4.58 -11.36 23.74
CA THR A 22 4.00 -12.13 24.85
C THR A 22 2.66 -12.82 24.54
N GLY A 23 1.91 -12.30 23.57
CA GLY A 23 0.65 -12.90 23.10
C GLY A 23 0.79 -13.91 21.95
N LEU A 24 2.00 -14.20 21.45
CA LEU A 24 2.19 -15.02 20.25
C LEU A 24 2.13 -16.52 20.52
N GLY A 25 1.62 -17.26 19.53
CA GLY A 25 1.69 -18.72 19.51
C GLY A 25 3.11 -19.24 19.25
N LYS A 26 3.43 -20.45 19.74
CA LYS A 26 4.77 -21.04 19.65
C LYS A 26 5.35 -21.09 18.22
N SER A 27 4.53 -21.35 17.20
CA SER A 27 4.94 -21.36 15.80
C SER A 27 5.26 -19.97 15.22
N ALA A 28 4.58 -18.92 15.71
CA ALA A 28 4.87 -17.54 15.33
C ALA A 28 6.18 -17.06 15.97
N LEU A 29 6.40 -17.37 17.26
CA LEU A 29 7.65 -17.11 17.98
C LEU A 29 8.86 -17.81 17.33
N GLN A 30 8.70 -19.07 16.90
CA GLN A 30 9.74 -19.84 16.20
C GLN A 30 10.15 -19.25 14.84
N THR A 31 9.37 -18.34 14.27
CA THR A 31 9.60 -17.71 12.97
C THR A 31 9.65 -16.19 13.05
N GLU A 32 9.68 -15.62 14.26
CA GLU A 32 9.59 -14.17 14.50
C GLU A 32 10.83 -13.44 13.94
N PRO A 33 10.64 -12.47 13.02
CA PRO A 33 11.75 -11.70 12.46
C PRO A 33 12.17 -10.57 13.40
N VAL A 34 13.46 -10.22 13.38
CA VAL A 34 13.89 -8.91 13.88
C VAL A 34 13.29 -7.85 12.95
N VAL A 35 12.46 -6.95 13.50
CA VAL A 35 11.78 -5.90 12.73
C VAL A 35 12.55 -4.59 12.84
N GLU A 36 13.00 -4.04 11.71
CA GLU A 36 13.72 -2.77 11.66
C GLU A 36 13.18 -1.83 10.58
N GLN A 37 13.21 -0.54 10.86
CA GLN A 37 12.97 0.56 9.94
C GLN A 37 14.30 1.18 9.51
N VAL A 38 14.43 1.55 8.24
CA VAL A 38 15.60 2.25 7.69
C VAL A 38 15.20 3.62 7.18
N PHE A 39 15.99 4.64 7.53
CA PHE A 39 15.77 6.02 7.08
C PHE A 39 16.78 6.36 5.98
N LEU A 40 16.29 6.96 4.89
CA LEU A 40 16.99 7.10 3.62
C LEU A 40 16.73 8.48 3.01
N THR A 41 17.72 9.03 2.30
CA THR A 41 17.52 10.20 1.42
C THR A 41 17.07 9.77 0.02
N PRO A 42 16.44 10.67 -0.77
CA PRO A 42 16.48 10.56 -2.23
C PRO A 42 17.93 10.57 -2.75
N THR A 43 18.14 10.07 -3.96
CA THR A 43 19.42 10.19 -4.70
C THR A 43 19.28 11.22 -5.82
N PRO A 44 20.21 12.18 -5.97
CA PRO A 44 20.25 13.07 -7.14
C PRO A 44 20.83 12.37 -8.38
N GLN A 45 21.33 11.13 -8.25
CA GLN A 45 21.92 10.36 -9.35
C GLN A 45 20.84 9.73 -10.26
N SER A 46 19.58 9.67 -9.81
CA SER A 46 18.46 9.13 -10.58
C SER A 46 17.52 10.25 -11.02
N LYS A 47 17.00 10.13 -12.26
CA LYS A 47 15.92 10.97 -12.81
C LYS A 47 14.52 10.45 -12.48
N ALA A 48 14.42 9.27 -11.86
CA ALA A 48 13.17 8.71 -11.39
C ALA A 48 12.71 9.41 -10.10
N ASP A 49 11.40 9.50 -9.87
CA ASP A 49 10.85 10.08 -8.64
C ASP A 49 11.22 9.26 -7.39
N PHE A 50 11.09 9.84 -6.20
CA PHE A 50 11.55 9.18 -4.96
C PHE A 50 10.84 7.84 -4.68
N GLU A 51 9.58 7.67 -5.09
CA GLU A 51 8.85 6.41 -4.93
C GLU A 51 9.33 5.34 -5.93
N GLN A 52 9.66 5.75 -7.16
CA GLN A 52 10.34 4.89 -8.13
C GLN A 52 11.76 4.51 -7.66
N GLN A 53 12.50 5.44 -7.06
CA GLN A 53 13.81 5.17 -6.45
C GLN A 53 13.68 4.14 -5.32
N MET A 54 12.71 4.29 -4.41
CA MET A 54 12.46 3.31 -3.34
C MET A 54 12.00 1.95 -3.88
N TYR A 55 11.22 1.90 -4.96
CA TYR A 55 10.92 0.65 -5.68
C TYR A 55 12.20 -0.03 -6.18
N ILE A 56 13.03 0.69 -6.93
CA ILE A 56 14.30 0.17 -7.49
C ILE A 56 15.20 -0.33 -6.36
N LEU A 57 15.43 0.49 -5.33
CA LEU A 57 16.27 0.15 -4.17
C LEU A 57 15.76 -1.10 -3.45
N ARG A 58 14.45 -1.19 -3.19
CA ARG A 58 13.85 -2.36 -2.52
C ARG A 58 13.99 -3.63 -3.35
N ARG A 59 13.67 -3.57 -4.65
CA ARG A 59 13.77 -4.70 -5.59
C ARG A 59 15.22 -5.21 -5.68
N VAL A 60 16.18 -4.32 -5.95
CA VAL A 60 17.61 -4.69 -6.05
C VAL A 60 18.14 -5.18 -4.71
N SER A 61 17.74 -4.60 -3.57
CA SER A 61 18.17 -5.05 -2.25
C SER A 61 17.66 -6.46 -1.93
N MET A 62 16.39 -6.77 -2.18
CA MET A 62 15.83 -8.10 -1.94
C MET A 62 16.54 -9.18 -2.79
N VAL A 63 16.82 -8.90 -4.07
CA VAL A 63 17.56 -9.82 -4.94
C VAL A 63 19.01 -9.99 -4.47
N ALA A 64 19.73 -8.89 -4.22
CA ALA A 64 21.14 -8.92 -3.85
C ALA A 64 21.39 -9.56 -2.47
N ILE A 65 20.54 -9.29 -1.47
CA ILE A 65 20.70 -9.83 -0.12
C ILE A 65 20.39 -11.34 -0.10
N ARG A 66 19.32 -11.78 -0.78
CA ARG A 66 18.99 -13.22 -0.88
C ARG A 66 20.09 -14.01 -1.61
N ALA A 67 20.65 -13.45 -2.69
CA ALA A 67 21.79 -14.05 -3.39
C ALA A 67 23.06 -14.10 -2.51
N ALA A 68 23.43 -12.98 -1.87
CA ALA A 68 24.65 -12.89 -1.06
C ALA A 68 24.63 -13.75 0.21
N LEU A 69 23.45 -14.04 0.76
CA LEU A 69 23.25 -14.87 1.95
C LEU A 69 22.72 -16.29 1.63
N ASN A 70 22.61 -16.65 0.34
CA ASN A 70 22.05 -17.92 -0.16
C ASN A 70 20.69 -18.30 0.47
N LEU A 71 19.81 -17.31 0.65
CA LEU A 71 18.53 -17.49 1.34
C LEU A 71 17.51 -18.20 0.44
N GLN A 72 16.91 -19.26 0.96
CA GLN A 72 15.74 -19.90 0.37
C GLN A 72 14.49 -19.23 0.91
N HIS A 73 13.57 -18.84 0.03
CA HIS A 73 12.35 -18.12 0.40
C HIS A 73 11.45 -18.99 1.30
N GLY A 74 11.03 -18.45 2.45
CA GLY A 74 10.30 -19.22 3.46
C GLY A 74 11.16 -20.24 4.23
N GLY A 75 12.48 -20.18 4.09
CA GLY A 75 13.41 -20.95 4.91
C GLY A 75 13.55 -20.39 6.33
N VAL A 76 14.26 -21.13 7.19
CA VAL A 76 14.51 -20.75 8.61
C VAL A 76 15.29 -19.42 8.73
N LYS A 77 15.93 -18.98 7.66
CA LYS A 77 16.43 -17.61 7.48
C LYS A 77 15.91 -17.08 6.14
N ASP A 78 15.25 -15.93 6.17
CA ASP A 78 14.81 -15.18 4.98
C ASP A 78 15.03 -13.68 5.23
N PHE A 79 14.93 -12.87 4.18
CA PHE A 79 14.99 -11.42 4.21
C PHE A 79 13.85 -10.85 3.36
N TYR A 80 13.04 -9.97 3.96
CA TYR A 80 11.86 -9.40 3.31
C TYR A 80 11.66 -7.94 3.70
N ILE A 81 11.27 -7.12 2.71
CA ILE A 81 10.92 -5.70 2.93
C ILE A 81 9.41 -5.55 2.73
N CYS A 82 8.69 -5.25 3.81
CA CYS A 82 7.23 -5.06 3.82
C CYS A 82 6.80 -3.85 3.00
N SER A 83 7.47 -2.72 3.21
CA SER A 83 7.26 -1.45 2.52
C SER A 83 8.56 -0.67 2.43
N LEU A 84 8.77 0.05 1.33
CA LEU A 84 9.80 1.09 1.24
C LEU A 84 9.21 2.22 0.39
N SER A 85 8.82 3.31 1.05
CA SER A 85 8.06 4.43 0.48
C SER A 85 8.13 5.62 1.44
N SER A 86 7.99 6.82 0.91
CA SER A 86 7.75 8.06 1.66
C SER A 86 6.27 8.27 2.02
N ARG A 87 5.37 7.47 1.45
CA ARG A 87 3.91 7.63 1.53
C ARG A 87 3.19 6.48 2.26
N THR A 88 3.76 5.27 2.23
CA THR A 88 3.14 4.08 2.85
C THR A 88 4.10 3.31 3.75
N VAL A 89 3.57 2.83 4.87
CA VAL A 89 4.25 1.91 5.79
C VAL A 89 3.34 0.72 6.09
N VAL A 90 3.90 -0.48 6.15
CA VAL A 90 3.13 -1.72 6.32
C VAL A 90 3.59 -2.45 7.58
N TYR A 91 2.80 -2.33 8.65
CA TYR A 91 2.89 -3.14 9.86
C TYR A 91 2.09 -4.44 9.66
N LYS A 92 2.75 -5.60 9.69
CA LYS A 92 2.11 -6.90 9.46
C LYS A 92 2.90 -8.05 10.07
N GLY A 93 2.23 -9.15 10.38
CA GLY A 93 2.89 -10.35 10.91
C GLY A 93 1.96 -11.54 11.07
N GLN A 94 2.42 -12.55 11.82
CA GLN A 94 1.60 -13.70 12.21
C GLN A 94 0.71 -13.38 13.42
N LEU A 95 -0.11 -12.35 13.26
CA LEU A 95 -0.88 -11.73 14.33
C LEU A 95 -2.37 -11.92 14.05
N LYS A 96 -3.18 -12.17 15.09
CA LYS A 96 -4.62 -11.93 15.00
C LYS A 96 -4.88 -10.41 14.91
N PRO A 97 -6.03 -9.95 14.37
CA PRO A 97 -6.33 -8.51 14.25
C PRO A 97 -6.27 -7.73 15.57
N ASP A 98 -6.73 -8.34 16.67
CA ASP A 98 -6.69 -7.80 18.03
C ASP A 98 -5.26 -7.69 18.60
N GLN A 99 -4.32 -8.49 18.08
CA GLN A 99 -2.92 -8.52 18.51
C GLN A 99 -2.04 -7.47 17.80
N LEU A 100 -2.52 -6.84 16.72
CA LEU A 100 -1.72 -5.92 15.91
C LEU A 100 -1.29 -4.66 16.69
N LYS A 101 -2.22 -3.98 17.37
CA LYS A 101 -1.94 -2.79 18.20
C LYS A 101 -1.10 -3.13 19.44
N PRO A 102 -1.38 -4.20 20.22
CA PRO A 102 -0.51 -4.65 21.31
C PRO A 102 0.89 -5.10 20.89
N TYR A 103 1.06 -5.74 19.73
CA TYR A 103 2.37 -6.19 19.26
C TYR A 103 3.26 -5.02 18.88
N TYR A 104 2.76 -4.08 18.07
CA TYR A 104 3.48 -2.84 17.69
C TYR A 104 3.14 -1.66 18.63
N TYR A 105 3.08 -1.90 19.94
CA TYR A 105 2.58 -0.94 20.93
C TYR A 105 3.25 0.45 20.89
N ALA A 106 4.55 0.52 20.59
CA ALA A 106 5.28 1.79 20.56
C ALA A 106 4.86 2.70 19.39
N ASP A 107 4.38 2.11 18.29
CA ASP A 107 4.02 2.83 17.07
C ASP A 107 2.48 2.91 16.93
N LEU A 108 1.79 1.76 16.92
CA LEU A 108 0.32 1.68 16.76
C LEU A 108 -0.46 1.93 18.06
N GLY A 109 0.19 1.82 19.21
CA GLY A 109 -0.38 2.17 20.52
C GLY A 109 -0.19 3.63 20.92
N SER A 110 0.57 4.42 20.13
CA SER A 110 0.83 5.82 20.41
C SER A 110 -0.38 6.70 20.10
N GLU A 111 -0.75 7.61 20.99
CA GLU A 111 -1.77 8.65 20.73
C GLU A 111 -1.43 9.55 19.53
N ARG A 112 -0.15 9.61 19.13
CA ARG A 112 0.29 10.33 17.92
C ARG A 112 -0.11 9.62 16.62
N PHE A 113 -0.48 8.34 16.68
CA PHE A 113 -0.88 7.50 15.54
C PHE A 113 -2.40 7.59 15.32
N SER A 114 -2.86 8.63 14.62
CA SER A 114 -4.28 8.84 14.29
C SER A 114 -4.51 8.89 12.76
N SER A 115 -5.65 8.36 12.32
CA SER A 115 -6.06 8.29 10.90
C SER A 115 -7.54 8.67 10.74
N TYR A 116 -7.88 9.45 9.71
CA TYR A 116 -9.28 9.85 9.44
C TYR A 116 -10.06 8.81 8.62
N MET A 117 -9.40 7.79 8.08
CA MET A 117 -9.98 6.87 7.11
C MET A 117 -9.37 5.47 7.25
N ALA A 118 -10.21 4.44 7.15
CA ALA A 118 -9.82 3.04 7.25
C ALA A 118 -10.52 2.18 6.19
N MET A 119 -9.73 1.42 5.43
CA MET A 119 -10.23 0.35 4.56
C MET A 119 -9.81 -1.00 5.16
N VAL A 120 -10.77 -1.91 5.36
CA VAL A 120 -10.62 -3.07 6.25
C VAL A 120 -11.06 -4.35 5.52
N ASN A 121 -10.10 -5.02 4.89
CA ASN A 121 -10.36 -6.19 4.06
C ASN A 121 -10.18 -7.51 4.86
N ILE A 122 -11.28 -8.05 5.40
CA ILE A 122 -11.30 -9.28 6.21
C ILE A 122 -11.82 -10.46 5.39
N SER A 123 -11.13 -11.60 5.36
CA SER A 123 -11.72 -12.83 4.82
C SER A 123 -12.79 -13.37 5.77
N PRO A 124 -14.07 -13.51 5.35
CA PRO A 124 -15.11 -14.14 6.18
C PRO A 124 -14.76 -15.59 6.54
N THR A 125 -15.19 -16.05 7.72
CA THR A 125 -15.01 -17.45 8.15
C THR A 125 -16.14 -18.33 7.63
N SER A 126 -15.86 -19.17 6.62
CA SER A 126 -16.81 -20.18 6.14
C SER A 126 -16.81 -21.46 6.99
N SER A 127 -17.97 -21.76 7.58
CA SER A 127 -18.47 -23.12 7.86
C SER A 127 -17.64 -24.09 8.75
N LEU A 128 -17.04 -23.62 9.85
CA LEU A 128 -16.50 -24.54 10.88
C LEU A 128 -16.80 -24.20 12.36
N PHE A 129 -17.61 -23.17 12.65
CA PHE A 129 -18.02 -22.80 14.01
C PHE A 129 -19.54 -22.88 14.19
N ASN A 130 -20.03 -24.06 14.58
CA ASN A 130 -21.41 -24.28 15.01
C ASN A 130 -21.47 -24.43 16.54
N SER A 131 -21.14 -23.36 17.27
CA SER A 131 -21.28 -23.29 18.73
C SER A 131 -21.54 -21.87 19.22
N GLN A 132 -22.34 -21.75 20.29
CA GLN A 132 -22.99 -20.52 20.74
C GLN A 132 -22.05 -19.53 21.45
N THR A 133 -21.17 -18.86 20.69
CA THR A 133 -20.32 -17.76 21.22
C THR A 133 -20.23 -16.61 20.21
N PRO A 134 -20.76 -15.40 20.53
CA PRO A 134 -20.70 -14.25 19.63
C PRO A 134 -19.31 -13.60 19.68
N TYR A 135 -18.38 -14.09 18.87
CA TYR A 135 -17.06 -13.47 18.66
C TYR A 135 -17.15 -12.18 17.83
N ASN A 136 -17.75 -11.15 18.45
CA ASN A 136 -17.73 -9.76 17.98
C ASN A 136 -16.28 -9.25 17.92
N THR A 137 -15.58 -9.56 16.82
CA THR A 137 -14.23 -9.04 16.53
C THR A 137 -14.35 -7.60 16.02
N LYS A 138 -14.93 -6.72 16.85
CA LYS A 138 -14.97 -5.28 16.59
C LYS A 138 -13.54 -4.75 16.62
N LEU A 139 -13.06 -4.29 15.46
CA LEU A 139 -11.83 -3.51 15.38
C LEU A 139 -12.11 -2.15 16.03
N GLN A 140 -11.75 -2.00 17.31
CA GLN A 140 -11.78 -0.71 18.01
C GLN A 140 -10.70 0.22 17.45
N VAL A 141 -11.00 0.81 16.28
CA VAL A 141 -10.30 1.97 15.75
C VAL A 141 -10.89 3.19 16.44
N GLU A 142 -10.27 3.63 17.54
CA GLU A 142 -10.58 4.91 18.17
C GLU A 142 -10.19 6.05 17.21
N VAL A 143 -11.18 6.61 16.52
CA VAL A 143 -10.99 7.77 15.63
C VAL A 143 -11.28 9.04 16.43
N THR A 144 -10.23 9.65 16.97
CA THR A 144 -10.31 10.96 17.63
C THR A 144 -10.27 12.09 16.60
N GLY A 145 -11.37 12.83 16.46
CA GLY A 145 -11.43 13.99 15.56
C GLY A 145 -12.80 14.63 15.41
N ASN A 146 -13.01 15.78 16.06
CA ASN A 146 -13.94 16.80 15.56
C ASN A 146 -13.21 17.68 14.53
N GLY A 147 -13.94 18.27 13.59
CA GLY A 147 -13.38 18.79 12.33
C GLY A 147 -12.75 20.18 12.33
N HIS A 148 -12.70 20.76 11.12
CA HIS A 148 -12.04 22.02 10.70
C HIS A 148 -10.60 21.86 10.16
N VAL A 149 -10.07 22.94 9.55
CA VAL A 149 -9.28 22.91 8.30
C VAL A 149 -7.91 23.61 8.45
N PHE A 150 -6.89 23.09 7.72
CA PHE A 150 -5.53 23.59 7.44
C PHE A 150 -5.10 24.99 7.95
N ASP A 151 -3.86 25.11 8.46
CA ASP A 151 -2.68 25.55 7.67
C ASP A 151 -1.35 25.43 8.49
N ALA A 152 -0.26 25.99 7.96
CA ALA A 152 1.03 26.36 8.56
C ALA A 152 2.17 25.31 8.53
N GLY A 153 3.16 25.60 7.69
CA GLY A 153 4.56 25.18 7.84
C GLY A 153 5.45 26.36 8.22
N LEU A 154 6.77 26.22 8.03
CA LEU A 154 7.81 27.16 8.47
C LEU A 154 7.95 27.29 10.01
N ASP A 155 7.91 26.13 10.72
CA ASP A 155 8.22 26.03 12.15
C ASP A 155 9.46 25.13 12.50
N ALA A 156 9.56 23.89 12.01
CA ALA A 156 10.49 22.90 12.60
C ALA A 156 11.87 22.70 11.90
N MET A 157 12.89 23.53 12.16
CA MET A 157 14.33 23.26 11.81
C MET A 157 15.43 24.03 12.58
N GLY A 158 15.42 25.37 12.69
CA GLY A 158 16.62 26.25 12.86
C GLY A 158 17.59 26.00 14.04
N GLU A 159 17.24 25.07 14.92
CA GLU A 159 18.09 24.51 15.98
C GLU A 159 19.11 23.47 15.46
N LEU A 160 18.82 22.81 14.33
CA LEU A 160 19.65 21.74 13.74
C LEU A 160 21.10 22.16 13.53
N ALA A 161 21.35 23.40 13.08
CA ALA A 161 22.71 23.90 12.87
C ALA A 161 23.54 24.01 14.17
N ARG A 162 22.89 24.27 15.32
CA ARG A 162 23.56 24.39 16.62
C ARG A 162 23.92 23.03 17.23
N ASN A 163 23.06 22.02 17.06
CA ASN A 163 23.25 20.70 17.67
C ASN A 163 24.35 19.85 17.01
N PHE A 164 24.81 20.21 15.80
CA PHE A 164 25.87 19.47 15.07
C PHE A 164 27.19 20.25 14.90
N ASN A 165 27.32 21.43 15.53
CA ASN A 165 28.58 22.19 15.66
C ASN A 165 29.38 22.39 14.35
N MET A 166 28.69 22.76 13.27
CA MET A 166 29.30 23.04 11.96
C MET A 166 29.57 24.54 11.76
N GLU A 167 30.69 24.89 11.14
CA GLU A 167 31.00 26.30 10.84
C GLU A 167 30.07 26.90 9.78
N TYR A 168 29.65 28.15 10.04
CA TYR A 168 28.58 28.85 9.32
C TYR A 168 28.85 29.06 7.82
N THR A 169 30.12 29.05 7.40
CA THR A 169 30.58 29.21 6.02
C THR A 169 30.42 27.96 5.15
N MET A 170 30.25 26.77 5.75
CA MET A 170 29.96 25.54 4.98
C MET A 170 28.50 25.47 4.50
N LEU A 171 27.59 26.27 5.09
CA LEU A 171 26.17 26.29 4.73
C LEU A 171 25.89 27.02 3.41
N GLN A 172 26.79 27.87 2.91
CA GLN A 172 26.61 28.64 1.66
C GLN A 172 26.87 27.84 0.36
N LYS A 173 26.77 26.50 0.40
CA LYS A 173 26.87 25.62 -0.77
C LYS A 173 25.76 24.56 -0.85
N LEU A 174 24.70 24.71 -0.05
CA LEU A 174 23.52 23.85 -0.05
C LEU A 174 22.26 24.69 -0.30
N ASP A 175 22.00 25.00 -1.57
CA ASP A 175 20.70 25.52 -1.98
C ASP A 175 19.59 24.48 -1.79
N ALA A 176 18.39 24.98 -1.44
CA ALA A 176 17.11 24.27 -1.46
C ALA A 176 16.85 23.15 -0.41
N VAL A 177 16.87 23.50 0.89
CA VAL A 177 15.77 23.12 1.81
C VAL A 177 15.46 24.33 2.71
N LEU A 178 14.18 24.59 3.02
CA LEU A 178 13.74 25.82 3.71
C LEU A 178 12.85 25.48 4.93
N LEU A 179 12.93 26.22 6.05
CA LEU A 179 11.80 26.52 6.96
C LEU A 179 12.02 27.80 7.90
N PRO A 180 12.57 27.79 9.16
CA PRO A 180 11.90 28.43 10.34
C PRO A 180 12.77 28.81 11.61
N TRP A 181 12.36 28.91 12.91
CA TRP A 181 11.10 28.97 13.75
C TRP A 181 10.54 30.45 13.63
N PRO A 182 9.82 31.17 14.55
CA PRO A 182 9.17 30.80 15.82
C PRO A 182 7.81 31.45 16.24
N LEU A 183 6.88 30.72 16.90
CA LEU A 183 5.99 31.25 17.98
C LEU A 183 5.28 30.17 18.85
N LEU A 184 5.77 29.90 20.07
CA LEU A 184 5.07 29.11 21.10
C LEU A 184 4.73 30.00 22.31
N ASP A 185 3.44 30.12 22.68
CA ASP A 185 2.94 29.87 24.05
C ASP A 185 1.46 30.29 24.33
N GLU A 186 0.85 31.23 23.59
CA GLU A 186 -0.45 31.81 24.03
C GLU A 186 -1.72 30.95 23.82
N ILE A 187 -1.71 29.92 22.96
CA ILE A 187 -2.95 29.26 22.50
C ILE A 187 -3.22 27.92 23.24
N PHE A 188 -3.59 28.07 24.51
CA PHE A 188 -4.25 27.12 25.42
C PHE A 188 -3.44 25.94 26.03
N LYS A 189 -3.22 26.06 27.34
CA LYS A 189 -3.51 24.96 28.30
C LYS A 189 -4.84 25.23 28.99
N PHE A 190 -5.74 24.26 29.00
CA PHE A 190 -6.55 23.94 30.20
C PHE A 190 -6.75 22.41 30.29
N GLY A 191 -6.34 21.75 31.37
CA GLY A 191 -5.62 22.31 32.52
C GLY A 191 -4.90 21.30 33.41
N GLY A 192 -4.07 21.82 34.32
CA GLY A 192 -3.60 21.13 35.52
C GLY A 192 -2.52 20.04 35.35
N GLY A 193 -1.25 20.42 35.13
CA GLY A 193 -0.14 19.47 35.23
C GLY A 193 1.24 20.03 34.84
N LYS A 194 2.30 19.52 35.50
CA LYS A 194 3.71 19.75 35.15
C LYS A 194 4.38 18.43 34.78
N GLY A 195 5.19 18.46 33.72
CA GLY A 195 6.02 17.35 33.25
C GLY A 195 6.52 17.66 31.84
N ILE A 196 7.84 17.73 31.66
CA ILE A 196 8.51 17.97 30.39
C ILE A 196 9.50 16.82 30.22
N GLU A 197 9.46 16.11 29.08
CA GLU A 197 10.70 15.70 28.39
C GLU A 197 10.48 15.12 26.97
N ILE A 198 11.52 15.32 26.14
CA ILE A 198 11.85 14.70 24.84
C ILE A 198 10.79 14.72 23.71
N GLY A 199 10.99 15.63 22.75
CA GLY A 199 10.85 15.36 21.31
C GLY A 199 9.45 15.10 20.75
N GLN A 200 8.60 16.13 20.68
CA GLN A 200 7.27 16.03 20.08
C GLN A 200 7.20 16.31 18.57
N GLY A 201 7.70 15.36 17.75
CA GLY A 201 7.17 15.19 16.39
C GLY A 201 5.79 14.52 16.43
N ARG A 202 4.76 15.10 15.79
CA ARG A 202 3.46 14.44 15.56
C ARG A 202 3.59 13.43 14.42
N LEU A 203 3.28 12.16 14.68
CA LEU A 203 3.36 11.07 13.70
C LEU A 203 1.97 10.73 13.10
N GLY A 204 1.25 11.77 12.65
CA GLY A 204 -0.14 11.66 12.19
C GLY A 204 -0.27 10.93 10.85
N TYR A 205 -0.48 9.61 10.90
CA TYR A 205 -0.74 8.79 9.71
C TYR A 205 -2.18 8.96 9.22
N LEU A 206 -2.39 9.98 8.39
CA LEU A 206 -3.69 10.35 7.78
C LEU A 206 -4.55 9.17 7.24
N ARG A 207 -3.96 8.01 6.89
CA ARG A 207 -4.61 6.96 6.07
C ARG A 207 -4.26 5.57 6.61
N CYS A 208 -5.28 4.73 6.82
CA CYS A 208 -5.12 3.36 7.31
C CYS A 208 -5.67 2.33 6.31
N PHE A 209 -4.91 1.26 6.09
CA PHE A 209 -5.35 0.08 5.34
C PHE A 209 -5.04 -1.19 6.14
N VAL A 210 -6.07 -1.96 6.45
CA VAL A 210 -6.03 -3.17 7.28
C VAL A 210 -6.47 -4.36 6.45
N HIS A 211 -5.79 -5.49 6.60
CA HIS A 211 -6.18 -6.75 5.99
C HIS A 211 -6.05 -7.91 6.99
N SER A 212 -6.99 -8.86 6.95
CA SER A 212 -6.92 -10.12 7.71
C SER A 212 -6.96 -11.32 6.77
N ARG A 213 -5.86 -12.09 6.74
CA ARG A 213 -5.62 -13.19 5.81
C ARG A 213 -5.86 -14.55 6.47
N PHE A 214 -6.72 -15.36 5.87
CA PHE A 214 -6.75 -16.80 6.12
C PHE A 214 -5.78 -17.54 5.19
N SER A 215 -5.18 -18.65 5.64
CA SER A 215 -4.27 -19.45 4.81
C SER A 215 -4.43 -20.94 5.11
N THR A 216 -4.52 -21.75 4.06
CA THR A 216 -4.61 -23.22 4.09
C THR A 216 -3.27 -23.93 4.36
N ASN A 217 -2.25 -23.19 4.80
CA ASN A 217 -0.90 -23.73 5.04
C ASN A 217 -0.70 -24.03 6.52
N THR A 218 -0.15 -25.21 6.85
CA THR A 218 0.14 -25.63 8.22
C THR A 218 1.37 -24.94 8.83
N PHE A 219 2.34 -24.57 8.00
CA PHE A 219 3.49 -23.76 8.40
C PHE A 219 3.21 -22.27 8.10
N PRO A 220 3.24 -21.39 9.11
CA PRO A 220 3.01 -19.97 8.90
C PRO A 220 4.31 -19.24 8.53
N SER A 221 4.22 -18.17 7.75
CA SER A 221 5.38 -17.30 7.45
C SER A 221 4.98 -15.82 7.51
N TRP A 222 5.88 -14.99 8.04
CA TRP A 222 5.59 -13.57 8.33
C TRP A 222 5.50 -12.71 7.07
N ASP A 223 6.30 -13.02 6.05
CA ASP A 223 6.32 -12.35 4.74
C ASP A 223 5.00 -12.51 3.96
N ARG A 224 4.35 -13.68 4.08
CA ARG A 224 3.07 -14.06 3.45
C ARG A 224 1.84 -13.55 4.21
N SER A 225 2.02 -12.80 5.30
CA SER A 225 0.96 -11.95 5.84
C SER A 225 0.64 -10.80 4.86
N GLN A 226 -0.50 -10.14 5.04
CA GLN A 226 -0.94 -9.01 4.22
C GLN A 226 -1.32 -7.82 5.13
N PRO A 227 -1.25 -6.55 4.68
CA PRO A 227 -1.03 -6.08 3.30
C PRO A 227 0.30 -6.44 2.62
N MET A 228 0.34 -6.31 1.29
CA MET A 228 1.55 -6.21 0.50
C MET A 228 1.94 -4.72 0.33
N ARG A 229 2.67 -4.32 -0.72
CA ARG A 229 3.19 -2.94 -0.87
C ARG A 229 2.13 -1.99 -1.39
N VAL A 230 1.33 -2.46 -2.35
CA VAL A 230 0.27 -1.68 -3.02
C VAL A 230 -1.10 -2.34 -2.93
N LEU A 231 -1.19 -3.51 -2.27
CA LEU A 231 -2.32 -4.44 -2.35
C LEU A 231 -2.69 -5.05 -0.99
N GLY A 232 -3.97 -5.33 -0.77
CA GLY A 232 -4.42 -6.44 0.08
C GLY A 232 -5.58 -7.19 -0.57
N HIS A 233 -5.40 -8.50 -0.73
CA HIS A 233 -6.25 -9.39 -1.51
C HIS A 233 -6.98 -10.41 -0.63
N ASN A 234 -8.31 -10.44 -0.73
CA ASN A 234 -9.21 -11.39 -0.08
C ASN A 234 -9.87 -12.22 -1.18
N GLY A 235 -9.30 -13.38 -1.47
CA GLY A 235 -9.61 -14.11 -2.69
C GLY A 235 -8.63 -15.24 -2.99
N GLU A 236 -8.68 -15.73 -4.22
CA GLU A 236 -7.71 -16.65 -4.83
C GLU A 236 -7.65 -16.39 -6.34
N ILE A 237 -6.44 -16.30 -6.91
CA ILE A 237 -6.26 -16.03 -8.35
C ILE A 237 -6.11 -17.34 -9.13
N ASN A 238 -7.21 -17.83 -9.69
CA ASN A 238 -7.28 -19.11 -10.39
C ASN A 238 -6.41 -19.15 -11.66
N THR A 239 -6.21 -18.03 -12.37
CA THR A 239 -5.38 -17.99 -13.59
C THR A 239 -3.87 -17.91 -13.33
N LEU A 240 -3.42 -17.82 -12.07
CA LEU A 240 -2.04 -17.50 -11.67
C LEU A 240 -0.94 -18.19 -12.48
N ARG A 241 -1.03 -19.51 -12.70
CA ARG A 241 0.01 -20.27 -13.42
C ARG A 241 0.19 -19.79 -14.86
N GLY A 242 -0.88 -19.34 -15.52
CA GLY A 242 -0.80 -18.72 -16.84
C GLY A 242 -0.12 -17.35 -16.76
N ASN A 243 -0.61 -16.49 -15.87
CA ASN A 243 -0.16 -15.09 -15.75
C ASN A 243 1.33 -14.99 -15.36
N VAL A 244 1.79 -15.86 -14.47
CA VAL A 244 3.21 -15.93 -14.07
C VAL A 244 4.09 -16.40 -15.23
N ASN A 245 3.63 -17.30 -16.08
CA ASN A 245 4.37 -17.74 -17.26
C ASN A 245 4.40 -16.63 -18.34
N TRP A 246 3.28 -15.94 -18.57
CA TRP A 246 3.25 -14.80 -19.49
C TRP A 246 4.11 -13.64 -19.02
N MET A 247 4.11 -13.31 -17.72
CA MET A 247 5.02 -12.31 -17.18
C MET A 247 6.49 -12.71 -17.32
N LYS A 248 6.87 -13.97 -17.06
CA LYS A 248 8.24 -14.46 -17.32
C LYS A 248 8.65 -14.35 -18.79
N ALA A 249 7.73 -14.56 -19.73
CA ALA A 249 7.98 -14.32 -21.15
C ALA A 249 8.16 -12.82 -21.47
N ARG A 250 7.39 -11.93 -20.82
CA ARG A 250 7.53 -10.46 -20.93
C ARG A 250 8.82 -9.92 -20.30
N GLU A 251 9.35 -10.54 -19.24
CA GLU A 251 10.52 -10.05 -18.50
C GLU A 251 11.75 -9.78 -19.38
N GLY A 252 12.03 -10.65 -20.36
CA GLY A 252 13.13 -10.48 -21.31
C GLY A 252 12.96 -9.31 -22.30
N LEU A 253 11.74 -8.77 -22.42
CA LEU A 253 11.37 -7.69 -23.34
C LEU A 253 11.11 -6.35 -22.63
N LEU A 254 11.13 -6.30 -21.29
CA LEU A 254 10.80 -5.11 -20.51
C LEU A 254 11.70 -3.90 -20.84
N LYS A 255 11.04 -2.76 -21.10
CA LYS A 255 11.66 -1.45 -21.30
C LYS A 255 10.85 -0.42 -20.52
N CYS A 256 11.34 -0.02 -19.35
CA CYS A 256 10.64 0.89 -18.45
C CYS A 256 11.33 2.25 -18.43
N ASN A 257 11.17 3.03 -19.51
CA ASN A 257 11.85 4.33 -19.69
C ASN A 257 11.64 5.27 -18.48
N ASN A 258 10.44 5.26 -17.88
CA ASN A 258 10.07 6.07 -16.73
C ASN A 258 10.87 5.73 -15.45
N LEU A 259 11.50 4.55 -15.34
CA LEU A 259 12.39 4.20 -14.23
C LEU A 259 13.83 4.73 -14.41
N GLY A 260 14.16 5.31 -15.57
CA GLY A 260 15.48 5.85 -15.89
C GLY A 260 16.61 4.83 -16.04
N LEU A 261 16.33 3.53 -15.91
CA LEU A 261 17.33 2.46 -15.86
C LEU A 261 17.84 2.01 -17.24
N SER A 262 19.12 1.65 -17.31
CA SER A 262 19.69 0.95 -18.46
C SER A 262 19.19 -0.51 -18.57
N LYS A 263 19.37 -1.12 -19.74
CA LYS A 263 19.06 -2.56 -19.98
C LYS A 263 19.74 -3.51 -18.98
N ASN A 264 20.91 -3.13 -18.44
CA ASN A 264 21.64 -3.95 -17.48
C ASN A 264 21.16 -3.75 -16.04
N GLU A 265 20.58 -2.62 -15.72
CA GLU A 265 19.97 -2.36 -14.40
C GLU A 265 18.55 -2.88 -14.31
N MET A 266 17.77 -2.83 -15.41
CA MET A 266 16.48 -3.50 -15.50
C MET A 266 16.57 -5.00 -15.17
N LYS A 267 17.66 -5.67 -15.59
CA LYS A 267 17.93 -7.08 -15.21
C LYS A 267 18.10 -7.29 -13.70
N LYS A 268 18.57 -6.29 -12.94
CA LYS A 268 18.71 -6.36 -11.47
C LYS A 268 17.37 -6.33 -10.73
N LEU A 269 16.26 -5.98 -11.42
CA LEU A 269 14.91 -6.01 -10.84
C LEU A 269 14.25 -7.40 -10.93
N LEU A 270 14.78 -8.30 -11.77
CA LEU A 270 14.16 -9.59 -12.10
C LEU A 270 14.45 -10.66 -11.01
N PRO A 271 13.58 -11.69 -10.87
CA PRO A 271 12.30 -11.88 -11.55
C PRO A 271 11.20 -10.99 -10.96
N ILE A 272 10.31 -10.44 -11.79
CA ILE A 272 9.21 -9.56 -11.34
C ILE A 272 8.29 -10.32 -10.38
N VAL A 273 7.94 -11.55 -10.74
CA VAL A 273 7.25 -12.51 -9.86
C VAL A 273 8.23 -13.58 -9.37
N ASP A 274 8.47 -13.61 -8.07
CA ASP A 274 9.20 -14.68 -7.39
C ASP A 274 8.40 -16.01 -7.49
N ALA A 275 9.05 -17.09 -7.92
CA ALA A 275 8.44 -18.40 -8.13
C ALA A 275 7.85 -19.04 -6.85
N SER A 276 8.21 -18.52 -5.68
CA SER A 276 7.74 -18.97 -4.36
C SER A 276 6.76 -17.98 -3.68
N SER A 277 6.39 -16.90 -4.38
CA SER A 277 5.38 -15.95 -3.93
C SER A 277 3.99 -16.59 -3.80
N SER A 278 3.15 -15.99 -2.95
CA SER A 278 1.70 -16.20 -3.04
C SER A 278 1.12 -15.62 -4.34
N ASP A 279 -0.10 -16.02 -4.68
CA ASP A 279 -0.94 -15.41 -5.72
C ASP A 279 -1.02 -13.87 -5.56
N SER A 280 -1.25 -13.44 -4.33
CA SER A 280 -1.43 -12.09 -3.88
C SER A 280 -0.12 -11.29 -4.02
N GLY A 281 1.00 -11.88 -3.60
CA GLY A 281 2.33 -11.27 -3.78
C GLY A 281 2.78 -11.22 -5.25
N SER A 282 2.26 -12.12 -6.09
CA SER A 282 2.52 -12.12 -7.53
C SER A 282 1.76 -10.99 -8.23
N PHE A 283 0.49 -10.79 -7.87
CA PHE A 283 -0.32 -9.66 -8.32
C PHE A 283 0.27 -8.32 -7.87
N ASP A 284 0.63 -8.18 -6.58
CA ASP A 284 1.31 -7.00 -6.00
C ASP A 284 2.59 -6.65 -6.78
N GLY A 285 3.45 -7.63 -7.07
CA GLY A 285 4.70 -7.40 -7.81
C GLY A 285 4.52 -6.93 -9.25
N VAL A 286 3.42 -7.32 -9.92
CA VAL A 286 3.09 -6.90 -11.29
C VAL A 286 2.36 -5.55 -11.28
N LEU A 287 1.41 -5.34 -10.36
CA LEU A 287 0.69 -4.07 -10.19
C LEU A 287 1.67 -2.94 -9.86
N GLU A 288 2.59 -3.18 -8.92
CA GLU A 288 3.62 -2.22 -8.54
C GLU A 288 4.57 -1.92 -9.72
N LEU A 289 4.94 -2.91 -10.53
CA LEU A 289 5.71 -2.67 -11.76
C LEU A 289 4.94 -1.75 -12.73
N LEU A 290 3.65 -2.01 -12.98
CA LEU A 290 2.83 -1.20 -13.89
C LEU A 290 2.73 0.25 -13.43
N VAL A 291 2.49 0.47 -12.12
CA VAL A 291 2.40 1.81 -11.53
C VAL A 291 3.74 2.52 -11.56
N ARG A 292 4.82 1.90 -11.08
CA ARG A 292 6.16 2.53 -11.05
C ARG A 292 6.75 2.72 -12.45
N ALA A 293 6.32 1.94 -13.45
CA ALA A 293 6.63 2.17 -14.86
C ALA A 293 5.80 3.29 -15.52
N GLY A 294 4.86 3.92 -14.80
CA GLY A 294 4.18 5.15 -15.23
C GLY A 294 2.70 5.02 -15.61
N ARG A 295 2.02 3.91 -15.28
CA ARG A 295 0.54 3.88 -15.30
C ARG A 295 -0.03 4.47 -14.02
N SER A 296 -1.25 4.98 -14.06
CA SER A 296 -1.97 5.27 -12.81
C SER A 296 -2.40 3.95 -12.13
N LEU A 297 -2.58 3.98 -10.82
CA LEU A 297 -3.07 2.81 -10.08
C LEU A 297 -4.45 2.33 -10.58
N PRO A 298 -5.44 3.21 -10.87
CA PRO A 298 -6.70 2.79 -11.50
C PRO A 298 -6.52 2.17 -12.90
N GLU A 299 -5.66 2.74 -13.76
CA GLU A 299 -5.38 2.20 -15.10
C GLU A 299 -4.77 0.80 -15.03
N ALA A 300 -3.81 0.59 -14.11
CA ALA A 300 -3.18 -0.70 -13.89
C ALA A 300 -4.17 -1.73 -13.31
N MET A 301 -5.05 -1.31 -12.40
CA MET A 301 -6.13 -2.16 -11.89
C MET A 301 -7.12 -2.57 -12.97
N MET A 302 -7.58 -1.64 -13.82
CA MET A 302 -8.44 -1.93 -14.98
C MET A 302 -7.76 -2.86 -16.00
N MET A 303 -6.43 -2.83 -16.11
CA MET A 303 -5.65 -3.70 -16.98
C MET A 303 -5.47 -5.12 -16.43
N MET A 304 -5.34 -5.29 -15.11
CA MET A 304 -5.15 -6.61 -14.49
C MET A 304 -6.48 -7.31 -14.15
N ILE A 305 -7.51 -6.56 -13.78
CA ILE A 305 -8.87 -7.04 -13.51
C ILE A 305 -9.86 -6.19 -14.33
N PRO A 306 -10.04 -6.52 -15.62
CA PRO A 306 -11.00 -5.84 -16.48
C PRO A 306 -12.45 -6.24 -16.15
N GLU A 307 -13.39 -5.39 -16.55
CA GLU A 307 -14.84 -5.69 -16.49
C GLU A 307 -15.23 -6.83 -17.45
N ALA A 308 -16.47 -7.32 -17.36
CA ALA A 308 -16.99 -8.36 -18.25
C ALA A 308 -17.35 -7.84 -19.67
N TRP A 309 -16.37 -7.24 -20.35
CA TRP A 309 -16.56 -6.43 -21.57
C TRP A 309 -16.94 -7.18 -22.86
N GLN A 310 -16.52 -8.45 -23.00
CA GLN A 310 -16.54 -9.17 -24.28
C GLN A 310 -17.96 -9.28 -24.86
N ASN A 311 -18.88 -9.82 -24.05
CA ASN A 311 -20.25 -10.13 -24.44
C ASN A 311 -21.26 -9.06 -23.98
N ASP A 312 -20.79 -7.91 -23.48
CA ASP A 312 -21.68 -6.80 -23.13
C ASP A 312 -21.99 -5.95 -24.36
N GLU A 313 -23.26 -5.89 -24.74
CA GLU A 313 -23.79 -5.09 -25.86
C GLU A 313 -24.16 -3.66 -25.44
N ASN A 314 -24.28 -3.40 -24.13
CA ASN A 314 -24.63 -2.09 -23.56
C ASN A 314 -23.40 -1.29 -23.14
N MET A 315 -22.22 -1.90 -23.12
CA MET A 315 -20.97 -1.22 -22.77
C MET A 315 -20.62 -0.14 -23.80
N ASP A 316 -20.28 1.04 -23.29
CA ASP A 316 -19.75 2.17 -24.05
C ASP A 316 -18.65 1.73 -25.06
N PRO A 317 -18.73 2.12 -26.36
CA PRO A 317 -17.81 1.62 -27.38
C PRO A 317 -16.33 1.96 -27.12
N ASP A 318 -16.02 3.11 -26.53
CA ASP A 318 -14.64 3.49 -26.21
C ASP A 318 -14.13 2.70 -25.00
N ARG A 319 -15.00 2.39 -24.01
CA ARG A 319 -14.69 1.47 -22.92
C ARG A 319 -14.48 0.04 -23.42
N LYS A 320 -15.29 -0.42 -24.36
CA LYS A 320 -15.12 -1.75 -24.98
C LYS A 320 -13.81 -1.83 -25.77
N ALA A 321 -13.45 -0.77 -26.50
CA ALA A 321 -12.17 -0.65 -27.20
C ALA A 321 -10.96 -0.57 -26.25
N LEU A 322 -11.07 0.12 -25.11
CA LEU A 322 -10.06 0.13 -24.04
C LEU A 322 -9.76 -1.29 -23.55
N TYR A 323 -10.80 -2.06 -23.23
CA TYR A 323 -10.63 -3.42 -22.71
C TYR A 323 -10.19 -4.43 -23.78
N GLU A 324 -10.65 -4.29 -25.02
CA GLU A 324 -10.13 -5.08 -26.15
C GLU A 324 -8.62 -4.83 -26.32
N TYR A 325 -8.18 -3.56 -26.31
CA TYR A 325 -6.76 -3.20 -26.37
C TYR A 325 -5.95 -3.70 -25.15
N PHE A 326 -6.49 -3.61 -23.94
CA PHE A 326 -5.84 -4.15 -22.74
C PHE A 326 -5.67 -5.68 -22.80
N SER A 327 -6.65 -6.41 -23.35
CA SER A 327 -6.57 -7.87 -23.47
C SER A 327 -5.45 -8.35 -24.41
N ALA A 328 -5.02 -7.52 -25.36
CA ALA A 328 -3.86 -7.78 -26.21
C ALA A 328 -2.50 -7.52 -25.51
N LEU A 329 -2.50 -6.86 -24.34
CA LEU A 329 -1.31 -6.55 -23.56
C LEU A 329 -1.15 -7.44 -22.32
N MET A 330 -2.25 -7.70 -21.61
CA MET A 330 -2.29 -8.38 -20.31
C MET A 330 -3.49 -9.33 -20.23
N GLU A 331 -3.23 -10.58 -19.85
CA GLU A 331 -4.26 -11.55 -19.49
C GLU A 331 -4.96 -11.18 -18.17
N PRO A 332 -6.29 -11.40 -18.03
CA PRO A 332 -6.98 -11.19 -16.77
C PRO A 332 -6.43 -12.05 -15.63
N TRP A 333 -6.14 -11.42 -14.50
CA TRP A 333 -5.81 -12.07 -13.24
C TRP A 333 -7.12 -12.49 -12.54
N ASP A 334 -7.77 -13.49 -13.12
CA ASP A 334 -9.15 -13.92 -12.86
C ASP A 334 -9.23 -14.96 -11.73
N GLY A 335 -10.34 -14.94 -10.99
CA GLY A 335 -10.56 -15.69 -9.75
C GLY A 335 -11.39 -14.90 -8.74
N PRO A 336 -11.96 -15.53 -7.68
CA PRO A 336 -12.81 -14.84 -6.72
C PRO A 336 -11.99 -13.84 -5.89
N ALA A 337 -12.23 -12.53 -6.00
CA ALA A 337 -11.34 -11.54 -5.39
C ALA A 337 -12.06 -10.24 -4.93
N LEU A 338 -11.79 -9.84 -3.69
CA LEU A 338 -11.90 -8.45 -3.24
C LEU A 338 -10.48 -7.90 -3.11
N ILE A 339 -10.14 -6.96 -4.01
CA ILE A 339 -8.83 -6.33 -4.13
C ILE A 339 -8.94 -4.91 -3.60
N SER A 340 -8.17 -4.61 -2.56
CA SER A 340 -8.00 -3.26 -2.01
C SER A 340 -6.58 -2.79 -2.27
N PHE A 341 -6.38 -1.52 -2.65
CA PHE A 341 -5.11 -1.06 -3.23
C PHE A 341 -4.78 0.42 -2.94
N THR A 342 -3.49 0.74 -2.85
CA THR A 342 -3.00 2.12 -2.67
C THR A 342 -1.58 2.36 -3.20
N ASP A 343 -1.31 3.58 -3.68
CA ASP A 343 0.01 4.12 -4.03
C ASP A 343 0.38 5.35 -3.15
N GLY A 344 -0.36 5.56 -2.07
CA GLY A 344 -0.31 6.72 -1.19
C GLY A 344 -1.16 7.92 -1.64
N ARG A 345 -1.43 8.08 -2.96
CA ARG A 345 -2.34 9.11 -3.51
C ARG A 345 -3.77 8.59 -3.63
N TYR A 346 -3.92 7.37 -4.12
CA TYR A 346 -5.20 6.70 -4.24
C TYR A 346 -5.36 5.67 -3.12
N LEU A 347 -6.58 5.50 -2.62
CA LEU A 347 -7.00 4.27 -1.95
C LEU A 347 -8.29 3.82 -2.62
N GLY A 348 -8.35 2.55 -3.01
CA GLY A 348 -9.52 2.01 -3.69
C GLY A 348 -9.74 0.53 -3.43
N ALA A 349 -10.91 0.06 -3.84
CA ALA A 349 -11.26 -1.35 -3.85
C ALA A 349 -12.10 -1.69 -5.08
N THR A 350 -11.84 -2.86 -5.65
CA THR A 350 -12.60 -3.47 -6.74
C THR A 350 -12.89 -4.93 -6.42
N LEU A 351 -13.93 -5.47 -7.03
CA LEU A 351 -14.14 -6.92 -7.09
C LEU A 351 -13.54 -7.50 -8.38
N ASP A 352 -13.47 -8.83 -8.43
CA ASP A 352 -13.34 -9.58 -9.67
C ASP A 352 -14.52 -9.34 -10.63
N ARG A 353 -14.34 -9.75 -11.89
CA ARG A 353 -15.30 -9.57 -12.98
C ARG A 353 -16.70 -10.19 -12.75
N ASN A 354 -16.82 -11.11 -11.79
CA ASN A 354 -18.05 -11.83 -11.44
C ASN A 354 -18.60 -11.41 -10.06
N GLY A 355 -17.83 -10.64 -9.27
CA GLY A 355 -18.22 -10.16 -7.94
C GLY A 355 -18.32 -11.24 -6.87
N LEU A 356 -17.43 -12.23 -6.88
CA LEU A 356 -17.52 -13.45 -6.07
C LEU A 356 -17.10 -13.27 -4.60
N ARG A 357 -16.69 -12.06 -4.21
CA ARG A 357 -16.37 -11.67 -2.83
C ARG A 357 -17.25 -10.49 -2.41
N PRO A 358 -17.73 -10.42 -1.15
CA PRO A 358 -18.55 -9.32 -0.70
C PRO A 358 -17.68 -8.08 -0.47
N GLY A 359 -18.15 -6.91 -0.93
CA GLY A 359 -17.60 -5.60 -0.58
C GLY A 359 -18.72 -4.63 -0.26
N ARG A 360 -18.64 -3.98 0.90
CA ARG A 360 -19.60 -3.00 1.42
C ARG A 360 -18.87 -1.70 1.73
N PHE A 361 -19.53 -0.57 1.52
CA PHE A 361 -18.92 0.72 1.82
C PHE A 361 -19.89 1.73 2.42
N TYR A 362 -19.31 2.68 3.16
CA TYR A 362 -19.96 3.82 3.76
C TYR A 362 -19.12 5.07 3.43
N VAL A 363 -19.80 6.16 3.04
CA VAL A 363 -19.25 7.51 2.99
C VAL A 363 -20.04 8.34 3.99
N THR A 364 -19.34 9.13 4.79
CA THR A 364 -19.91 9.86 5.93
C THR A 364 -19.94 11.37 5.70
N HIS A 365 -20.81 12.08 6.43
CA HIS A 365 -20.86 13.55 6.43
C HIS A 365 -19.58 14.16 7.02
N SER A 366 -18.94 13.47 7.97
CA SER A 366 -17.60 13.74 8.48
C SER A 366 -16.44 13.47 7.49
N GLY A 367 -16.73 13.11 6.23
CA GLY A 367 -15.73 12.92 5.17
C GLY A 367 -14.96 11.60 5.22
N ARG A 368 -15.28 10.72 6.16
CA ARG A 368 -14.67 9.38 6.29
C ARG A 368 -15.25 8.44 5.24
N VAL A 369 -14.39 7.68 4.57
CA VAL A 369 -14.75 6.59 3.65
C VAL A 369 -14.30 5.28 4.28
N ILE A 370 -15.23 4.33 4.41
CA ILE A 370 -15.00 3.03 5.05
C ILE A 370 -15.45 1.96 4.07
N MET A 371 -14.59 0.99 3.76
CA MET A 371 -14.91 -0.18 2.95
C MET A 371 -14.50 -1.43 3.71
N ALA A 372 -15.40 -2.40 3.81
CA ALA A 372 -15.16 -3.69 4.42
C ALA A 372 -15.91 -4.80 3.68
N SER A 373 -15.47 -6.04 3.85
CA SER A 373 -16.15 -7.23 3.33
C SER A 373 -17.50 -7.50 4.00
N GLU A 374 -17.64 -7.07 5.25
CA GLU A 374 -18.82 -7.27 6.10
C GLU A 374 -19.40 -5.94 6.62
N VAL A 375 -20.60 -5.97 7.19
CA VAL A 375 -21.24 -4.80 7.83
C VAL A 375 -20.99 -4.80 9.33
N GLY A 376 -20.91 -3.62 9.95
CA GLY A 376 -20.69 -3.49 11.40
C GLY A 376 -19.25 -3.70 11.87
N VAL A 377 -18.28 -3.82 10.96
CA VAL A 377 -16.84 -3.92 11.26
C VAL A 377 -16.30 -2.67 11.97
N VAL A 378 -16.91 -1.50 11.71
CA VAL A 378 -16.66 -0.22 12.37
C VAL A 378 -18.01 0.33 12.81
N ASP A 379 -18.10 0.84 14.05
CA ASP A 379 -19.28 1.57 14.52
C ASP A 379 -19.33 2.97 13.90
N ILE A 380 -20.44 3.29 13.24
CA ILE A 380 -20.68 4.59 12.60
C ILE A 380 -22.05 5.11 13.09
N PRO A 381 -22.15 6.33 13.64
CA PRO A 381 -23.43 6.93 14.00
C PRO A 381 -24.35 7.01 12.76
N PRO A 382 -25.61 6.51 12.81
CA PRO A 382 -26.51 6.49 11.65
C PRO A 382 -26.70 7.86 10.97
N GLU A 383 -26.69 8.93 11.75
CA GLU A 383 -26.80 10.33 11.33
C GLU A 383 -25.57 10.84 10.53
N ASP A 384 -24.40 10.23 10.74
CA ASP A 384 -23.19 10.56 9.98
C ASP A 384 -23.12 9.78 8.65
N VAL A 385 -24.01 8.82 8.38
CA VAL A 385 -23.99 8.04 7.13
C VAL A 385 -24.61 8.83 5.99
N SER A 386 -23.78 9.36 5.10
CA SER A 386 -24.20 10.10 3.89
C SER A 386 -24.59 9.15 2.73
N ARG A 387 -23.79 8.11 2.50
CA ARG A 387 -24.02 7.10 1.46
C ARG A 387 -23.60 5.73 1.96
N LYS A 388 -24.43 4.70 1.75
CA LYS A 388 -24.10 3.29 1.98
C LYS A 388 -24.25 2.50 0.69
N GLY A 389 -23.40 1.51 0.46
CA GLY A 389 -23.38 0.78 -0.80
C GLY A 389 -22.73 -0.61 -0.73
N ARG A 390 -22.75 -1.27 -1.89
CA ARG A 390 -22.00 -2.51 -2.17
C ARG A 390 -21.12 -2.25 -3.39
N LEU A 391 -19.95 -2.87 -3.42
CA LEU A 391 -19.26 -3.09 -4.68
C LEU A 391 -20.08 -4.08 -5.52
N ASN A 392 -20.02 -3.89 -6.83
CA ASN A 392 -20.60 -4.76 -7.83
C ASN A 392 -19.50 -5.28 -8.76
N PRO A 393 -19.73 -6.34 -9.56
CA PRO A 393 -18.77 -6.78 -10.56
C PRO A 393 -18.35 -5.59 -11.44
N GLY A 394 -17.03 -5.41 -11.63
CA GLY A 394 -16.46 -4.31 -12.41
C GLY A 394 -16.45 -2.92 -11.75
N MET A 395 -17.18 -2.67 -10.66
CA MET A 395 -17.21 -1.37 -9.97
C MET A 395 -15.93 -1.12 -9.17
N MET A 396 -15.30 0.05 -9.38
CA MET A 396 -14.19 0.53 -8.56
C MET A 396 -14.67 1.61 -7.57
N LEU A 397 -14.57 1.34 -6.26
CA LEU A 397 -14.58 2.41 -5.26
C LEU A 397 -13.17 3.02 -5.20
N LEU A 398 -13.06 4.34 -5.36
CA LEU A 398 -11.78 5.02 -5.38
C LEU A 398 -11.85 6.37 -4.63
N VAL A 399 -10.79 6.69 -3.89
CA VAL A 399 -10.58 8.00 -3.26
C VAL A 399 -9.27 8.58 -3.79
N ASP A 400 -9.30 9.84 -4.24
CA ASP A 400 -8.12 10.59 -4.73
C ASP A 400 -7.73 11.64 -3.68
N PHE A 401 -6.64 11.41 -2.95
CA PHE A 401 -6.25 12.28 -1.83
C PHE A 401 -5.64 13.61 -2.27
N ASP A 402 -5.10 13.70 -3.48
CA ASP A 402 -4.59 14.96 -4.04
C ASP A 402 -5.75 15.90 -4.44
N LYS A 403 -6.98 15.37 -4.54
CA LYS A 403 -8.21 16.10 -4.87
C LYS A 403 -9.26 16.14 -3.74
N HIS A 404 -9.04 15.38 -2.67
CA HIS A 404 -9.99 15.21 -1.55
C HIS A 404 -11.40 14.73 -1.97
N ILE A 405 -11.51 13.87 -2.98
CA ILE A 405 -12.80 13.34 -3.48
C ILE A 405 -12.89 11.81 -3.42
N VAL A 406 -14.11 11.30 -3.21
CA VAL A 406 -14.50 9.98 -3.71
C VAL A 406 -14.74 10.12 -5.21
N VAL A 407 -14.04 9.35 -6.02
CA VAL A 407 -14.12 9.42 -7.48
C VAL A 407 -15.34 8.65 -7.96
N ASP A 408 -16.04 9.20 -8.96
CA ASP A 408 -17.12 8.50 -9.65
C ASP A 408 -16.57 7.45 -10.63
N ASP A 409 -17.12 6.23 -10.56
CA ASP A 409 -16.64 5.06 -11.30
C ASP A 409 -16.86 5.19 -12.81
N GLU A 410 -18.00 5.74 -13.23
CA GLU A 410 -18.32 5.95 -14.65
C GLU A 410 -17.46 7.07 -15.27
N ALA A 411 -17.29 8.18 -14.56
CA ALA A 411 -16.38 9.25 -14.96
C ALA A 411 -14.91 8.78 -15.02
N LEU A 412 -14.47 7.99 -14.04
CA LEU A 412 -13.13 7.38 -13.99
C LEU A 412 -12.88 6.48 -15.21
N LYS A 413 -13.80 5.55 -15.49
CA LYS A 413 -13.69 4.63 -16.64
C LYS A 413 -13.72 5.39 -17.96
N LYS A 414 -14.60 6.39 -18.10
CA LYS A 414 -14.67 7.24 -19.30
C LYS A 414 -13.38 8.05 -19.50
N GLN A 415 -12.76 8.55 -18.44
CA GLN A 415 -11.47 9.24 -18.51
C GLN A 415 -10.37 8.35 -19.12
N TYR A 416 -10.25 7.08 -18.69
CA TYR A 416 -9.24 6.17 -19.24
C TYR A 416 -9.58 5.64 -20.63
N SER A 417 -10.87 5.47 -20.93
CA SER A 417 -11.37 5.04 -22.24
C SER A 417 -11.07 6.07 -23.33
N LEU A 418 -11.23 7.36 -23.03
CA LEU A 418 -10.94 8.47 -23.94
C LEU A 418 -9.47 8.95 -23.89
N ALA A 419 -8.63 8.41 -22.99
CA ALA A 419 -7.25 8.87 -22.82
C ALA A 419 -6.35 8.61 -24.05
N ARG A 420 -6.69 7.65 -24.91
CA ARG A 420 -5.94 7.26 -26.12
C ARG A 420 -6.94 6.73 -27.17
N PRO A 421 -6.64 6.80 -28.48
CA PRO A 421 -7.59 6.39 -29.53
C PRO A 421 -7.57 4.87 -29.76
N TYR A 422 -7.95 4.08 -28.75
CA TYR A 422 -7.87 2.61 -28.77
C TYR A 422 -8.66 2.00 -29.93
N GLY A 423 -9.87 2.51 -30.21
CA GLY A 423 -10.69 2.05 -31.33
C GLY A 423 -9.98 2.20 -32.69
N ASP A 424 -9.22 3.27 -32.89
CA ASP A 424 -8.47 3.47 -34.13
C ASP A 424 -7.17 2.67 -34.18
N TRP A 425 -6.58 2.32 -33.04
CA TRP A 425 -5.45 1.38 -32.99
C TRP A 425 -5.91 -0.04 -33.34
N LEU A 426 -7.05 -0.48 -32.82
CA LEU A 426 -7.66 -1.77 -33.14
C LEU A 426 -8.06 -1.87 -34.63
N LYS A 427 -8.69 -0.82 -35.19
CA LYS A 427 -9.01 -0.73 -36.64
C LYS A 427 -7.79 -0.76 -37.57
N ARG A 428 -6.58 -0.52 -37.08
CA ARG A 428 -5.32 -0.57 -37.86
C ARG A 428 -4.60 -1.91 -37.75
N GLN A 429 -5.11 -2.85 -36.95
CA GLN A 429 -4.50 -4.16 -36.67
C GLN A 429 -5.49 -5.32 -36.91
N LYS A 430 -6.69 -5.01 -37.40
CA LYS A 430 -7.67 -5.92 -38.01
C LYS A 430 -7.62 -5.73 -39.52
#